data_AF-A0A2S7U1N9-F1
#
_entry.id   AF-A0A2S7U1N9-F1
#
_cell.length_a   1.000
_cell.length_b   1.000
_cell.length_c   1.000
_cell.angle_alpha   90.00
_cell.angle_beta   90.00
_cell.angle_gamma   90.00
#
_symmetry.space_group_name_H-M   'P 1'
#
loop_
_entity.id
_entity.type
_entity.pdbx_description
1 polymer ?
#
loop_
_entity_poly.entity_id
_entity_poly.type
_entity_poly.pdbx_seq_one_letter_code
_entity_poly.pdbx_strand_id
1 'polypeptide(L)'
;MNQGIKNIAVIIAALLIAVFLGQWVVTDPKLAGITIAIFGAIGLFFALGKNVWMLIFVGSSLSMSFPFIPGGFTSRELALLFVIGCSVLLLVTRKISIRLQMTSLEWVAMLLCLFILQAYMRNPVGINMFGSEYVGGRPYFNCVIALIGGVVLASTQTNLATIKRLYWWSLLSMGFSACIHVAAHVSGTIASYTGRVFGVYGKLADPITQVDNGRSGRNSGGSKVAHFCSRWLAASVSPLRALFHPLWAAVLLASLVGAGVSGFRNVIASTVLTLALATFYWGGMRAVIKATCISGVLYFLLNVVNLMTPLPASIQRSLSFLPGTWEELHIEDANASTDWRLEMWKEALLGDVYIENKWIGDGLGIRRDNLAYMEEMSYAAVLSDEMSQERAMIAGDYHSGPVSTIAVIGYIGLIFVIIALIMVANRAHRLILHSRGKAYFREVLFFCIPMVWLPVFFLFIFGDVKSVFGIIFINIGLIRMLERNRSSFEVEHTIEP
;
A
#
# COMPACT_ATOMS: atom_id res chain seq x y z
N MET A 1 31.72 -28.10 21.77
CA MET A 1 30.36 -28.42 22.26
C MET A 1 29.51 -28.83 21.07
N ASN A 2 28.97 -30.04 21.06
CA ASN A 2 28.34 -30.65 19.89
C ASN A 2 27.11 -29.83 19.42
N GLN A 3 26.97 -29.58 18.11
CA GLN A 3 25.94 -28.68 17.55
C GLN A 3 24.51 -29.11 17.98
N GLY A 4 24.27 -30.41 18.14
CA GLY A 4 23.01 -30.96 18.64
C GLY A 4 22.68 -30.58 20.09
N ILE A 5 23.69 -30.51 20.97
CA ILE A 5 23.50 -30.14 22.39
C ILE A 5 23.16 -28.65 22.51
N LYS A 6 23.76 -27.79 21.67
CA LYS A 6 23.38 -26.37 21.57
C LYS A 6 21.92 -26.21 21.12
N ASN A 7 21.49 -26.94 20.10
CA ASN A 7 20.12 -26.84 19.59
C ASN A 7 19.08 -27.30 20.62
N ILE A 8 19.36 -28.41 21.33
CA ILE A 8 18.48 -28.91 22.39
C ILE A 8 18.41 -27.91 23.55
N ALA A 9 19.54 -27.35 23.98
CA ALA A 9 19.57 -26.34 25.05
C ALA A 9 18.78 -25.08 24.68
N VAL A 10 18.86 -24.63 23.42
CA VAL A 10 18.08 -23.49 22.92
C VAL A 10 16.57 -23.80 22.88
N ILE A 11 16.18 -25.00 22.47
CA ILE A 11 14.77 -25.43 22.45
C ILE A 11 14.21 -25.51 23.87
N ILE A 12 14.96 -26.08 24.82
CA ILE A 12 14.54 -26.18 26.22
C ILE A 12 14.43 -24.78 26.85
N ALA A 13 15.41 -23.90 26.61
CA ALA A 13 15.34 -22.51 27.08
C ALA A 13 14.15 -21.76 26.48
N ALA A 14 13.87 -21.95 25.19
CA ALA A 14 12.71 -21.35 24.52
C ALA A 14 11.38 -21.86 25.09
N LEU A 15 11.27 -23.16 25.39
CA LEU A 15 10.08 -23.76 26.02
C LEU A 15 9.86 -23.24 27.44
N LEU A 16 10.92 -23.13 28.25
CA LEU A 16 10.83 -22.56 29.59
C LEU A 16 10.41 -21.09 29.54
N ILE A 17 11.01 -20.30 28.66
CA ILE A 17 10.61 -18.90 28.43
C ILE A 17 9.14 -18.82 27.96
N ALA A 18 8.69 -19.73 27.10
CA ALA A 18 7.31 -19.77 26.64
C ALA A 18 6.31 -20.08 27.77
N VAL A 19 6.64 -21.00 28.68
CA VAL A 19 5.81 -21.32 29.85
C VAL A 19 5.75 -20.15 30.83
N PHE A 20 6.89 -19.52 31.13
CA PHE A 20 6.95 -18.34 32.00
C PHE A 20 6.19 -17.15 31.39
N LEU A 21 6.37 -16.89 30.09
CA LEU A 21 5.59 -15.87 29.37
C LEU A 21 4.10 -16.19 29.38
N GLY A 22 3.72 -17.46 29.22
CA GLY A 22 2.32 -17.90 29.27
C GLY A 22 1.66 -17.62 30.63
N GLN A 23 2.34 -17.90 31.74
CA GLN A 23 1.85 -17.53 33.07
C GLN A 23 1.78 -16.01 33.26
N TRP A 24 2.77 -15.28 32.76
CA TRP A 24 2.83 -13.83 32.93
C TRP A 24 1.75 -13.08 32.18
N VAL A 25 1.35 -13.57 31.00
CA VAL A 25 0.21 -13.05 30.23
C VAL A 25 -1.09 -13.15 31.03
N VAL A 26 -1.23 -14.14 31.92
CA VAL A 26 -2.40 -14.30 32.78
C VAL A 26 -2.35 -13.36 33.99
N THR A 27 -1.17 -13.16 34.60
CA THR A 27 -1.02 -12.35 35.84
C THR A 27 -0.95 -10.85 35.58
N ASP A 28 -0.22 -10.42 34.55
CA ASP A 28 -0.15 -9.01 34.13
C ASP A 28 -0.05 -8.95 32.60
N PRO A 29 -1.19 -8.99 31.89
CA PRO A 29 -1.20 -9.02 30.43
C PRO A 29 -0.56 -7.77 29.80
N LYS A 30 -0.57 -6.62 30.47
CA LYS A 30 0.02 -5.38 29.95
C LYS A 30 1.54 -5.43 30.01
N LEU A 31 2.09 -5.77 31.17
CA LEU A 31 3.54 -5.84 31.34
C LEU A 31 4.13 -6.99 30.51
N ALA A 32 3.48 -8.16 30.49
CA ALA A 32 3.88 -9.29 29.66
C ALA A 32 3.89 -8.92 28.16
N GLY A 33 2.86 -8.21 27.69
CA GLY A 33 2.79 -7.72 26.30
C GLY A 33 3.93 -6.76 25.95
N ILE A 34 4.23 -5.80 26.83
CA ILE A 34 5.36 -4.87 26.66
C ILE A 34 6.68 -5.63 26.63
N THR A 35 6.87 -6.59 27.53
CA THR A 35 8.10 -7.37 27.59
C THR A 35 8.30 -8.23 26.34
N ILE A 36 7.25 -8.91 25.86
CA ILE A 36 7.29 -9.66 24.59
C ILE A 36 7.63 -8.73 23.42
N ALA A 37 7.02 -7.54 23.36
CA ALA A 37 7.30 -6.57 22.32
C ALA A 37 8.75 -6.10 22.34
N ILE A 38 9.30 -5.78 23.52
CA ILE A 38 10.68 -5.32 23.69
C ILE A 38 11.68 -6.44 23.33
N PHE A 39 11.55 -7.63 23.91
CA PHE A 39 12.46 -8.74 23.60
C PHE A 39 12.32 -9.21 22.15
N GLY A 40 11.10 -9.18 21.60
CA GLY A 40 10.85 -9.45 20.20
C GLY A 40 11.54 -8.44 19.28
N ALA A 41 11.44 -7.15 19.60
CA ALA A 41 12.12 -6.08 18.87
C ALA A 41 13.66 -6.21 18.95
N ILE A 42 14.19 -6.51 20.14
CA ILE A 42 15.63 -6.74 20.34
C ILE A 42 16.09 -7.98 19.56
N GLY A 43 15.36 -9.09 19.66
CA GLY A 43 15.65 -10.32 18.92
C GLY A 43 15.63 -10.10 17.40
N LEU A 44 14.64 -9.35 16.91
CA LEU A 44 14.52 -8.97 15.50
C LEU A 44 15.69 -8.09 15.05
N PHE A 45 16.12 -7.13 15.86
CA PHE A 45 17.30 -6.30 15.58
C PHE A 45 18.57 -7.14 15.47
N PHE A 46 18.82 -8.06 16.40
CA PHE A 46 20.00 -8.92 16.34
C PHE A 46 19.94 -9.93 15.18
N ALA A 47 18.76 -10.47 14.87
CA ALA A 47 18.58 -11.40 13.77
C ALA A 47 18.82 -10.76 12.40
N LEU A 48 18.35 -9.52 12.20
CA LEU A 48 18.47 -8.82 10.92
C LEU A 48 19.75 -8.00 10.79
N GLY A 49 20.25 -7.44 11.89
CA GLY A 49 21.42 -6.57 11.93
C GLY A 49 21.36 -5.48 10.86
N LYS A 50 22.35 -5.47 9.96
CA LYS A 50 22.43 -4.50 8.84
C LYS A 50 21.28 -4.62 7.83
N ASN A 51 20.52 -5.72 7.84
CA ASN A 51 19.41 -5.96 6.91
C ASN A 51 18.04 -5.56 7.50
N VAL A 52 18.02 -4.82 8.62
CA VAL A 52 16.77 -4.38 9.26
C VAL A 52 15.86 -3.57 8.30
N TRP A 53 16.45 -2.87 7.33
CA TRP A 53 15.75 -2.11 6.29
C TRP A 53 14.75 -2.94 5.48
N MET A 54 14.91 -4.27 5.39
CA MET A 54 13.96 -5.15 4.70
C MET A 54 12.55 -5.06 5.30
N LEU A 55 12.45 -4.73 6.59
CA LEU A 55 11.17 -4.57 7.29
C LEU A 55 10.33 -3.44 6.71
N ILE A 56 10.91 -2.43 6.05
CA ILE A 56 10.14 -1.37 5.38
C ILE A 56 9.17 -1.98 4.36
N PHE A 57 9.62 -2.96 3.57
CA PHE A 57 8.79 -3.59 2.54
C PHE A 57 7.88 -4.67 3.10
N VAL A 58 8.37 -5.44 4.09
CA VAL A 58 7.53 -6.42 4.80
C VAL A 58 6.36 -5.71 5.49
N GLY A 59 6.63 -4.64 6.23
CA GLY A 59 5.61 -3.82 6.90
C GLY A 59 4.68 -3.10 5.94
N SER A 60 5.20 -2.58 4.81
CA SER A 60 4.36 -1.99 3.76
C SER A 60 3.46 -3.01 3.04
N SER A 61 3.91 -4.27 2.96
CA SER A 61 3.16 -5.37 2.34
C SER A 61 2.08 -5.94 3.27
N LEU A 62 2.30 -5.87 4.59
CA LEU A 62 1.28 -6.17 5.60
C LEU A 62 0.28 -5.01 5.59
N SER A 63 -0.93 -5.19 5.06
CA SER A 63 -1.95 -4.12 5.06
C SER A 63 -2.77 -4.13 6.36
N MET A 64 -2.12 -3.93 7.51
CA MET A 64 -2.77 -4.05 8.83
C MET A 64 -2.56 -2.78 9.66
N SER A 65 -3.48 -2.52 10.58
CA SER A 65 -3.33 -1.51 11.63
C SER A 65 -3.46 -2.16 12.99
N PHE A 66 -2.96 -1.50 14.02
CA PHE A 66 -2.97 -2.05 15.38
C PHE A 66 -3.76 -1.11 16.29
N PRO A 67 -5.10 -1.25 16.36
CA PRO A 67 -5.96 -0.32 17.09
C PRO A 67 -5.69 -0.29 18.60
N PHE A 68 -5.13 -1.37 19.16
CA PHE A 68 -4.74 -1.43 20.56
C PHE A 68 -3.55 -0.52 20.91
N ILE A 69 -2.81 -0.02 19.92
CA ILE A 69 -1.75 0.96 20.11
C ILE A 69 -2.36 2.37 20.00
N PRO A 70 -2.20 3.24 21.01
CA PRO A 70 -2.65 4.63 20.93
C PRO A 70 -2.15 5.30 19.65
N GLY A 71 -3.05 5.93 18.91
CA GLY A 71 -2.75 6.52 17.58
C GLY A 71 -3.00 5.59 16.40
N GLY A 72 -3.34 4.32 16.61
CA GLY A 72 -3.78 3.39 15.57
C GLY A 72 -2.73 3.17 14.47
N PHE A 73 -1.48 2.93 14.87
CA PHE A 73 -0.35 2.78 13.95
C PHE A 73 -0.54 1.60 12.98
N THR A 74 -0.15 1.82 11.73
CA THR A 74 -0.08 0.79 10.70
C THR A 74 1.22 -0.02 10.83
N SER A 75 1.19 -1.26 10.36
CA SER A 75 2.39 -2.10 10.16
C SER A 75 3.53 -1.38 9.45
N ARG A 76 3.22 -0.56 8.44
CA ARG A 76 4.20 0.26 7.72
C ARG A 76 4.84 1.31 8.61
N GLU A 77 4.04 2.07 9.35
CA GLU A 77 4.55 3.12 10.25
C GLU A 77 5.42 2.51 11.35
N LEU A 78 4.98 1.41 11.97
CA LEU A 78 5.76 0.70 12.99
C LEU A 78 7.09 0.17 12.41
N ALA A 79 7.06 -0.42 11.21
CA ALA A 79 8.27 -0.91 10.56
C ALA A 79 9.23 0.23 10.24
N LEU A 80 8.75 1.38 9.75
CA LEU A 80 9.57 2.56 9.49
C LEU A 80 10.20 3.09 10.77
N LEU A 81 9.42 3.26 11.84
CA LEU A 81 9.93 3.72 13.13
C LEU A 81 10.98 2.79 13.72
N PHE A 82 10.72 1.48 13.67
CA PHE A 82 11.66 0.48 14.13
C PHE A 82 12.96 0.50 13.33
N VAL A 83 12.88 0.57 11.99
CA VAL A 83 14.05 0.65 11.11
C VAL A 83 14.84 1.91 11.37
N ILE A 84 14.19 3.08 11.49
CA ILE A 84 14.86 4.35 11.77
C ILE A 84 15.61 4.27 13.10
N GLY A 85 14.96 3.80 14.17
CA GLY A 85 15.60 3.62 15.47
C GLY A 85 16.81 2.69 15.41
N CYS A 86 16.67 1.54 14.74
CA CYS A 86 17.77 0.60 14.53
C CYS A 86 18.91 1.20 13.69
N SER A 87 18.58 1.96 12.64
CA SER A 87 19.56 2.62 11.78
C SER A 87 20.37 3.66 12.55
N VAL A 88 19.77 4.42 13.47
CA VAL A 88 20.50 5.35 14.34
C VAL A 88 21.53 4.59 15.18
N LEU A 89 21.15 3.47 15.81
CA LEU A 89 22.08 2.64 16.59
C LEU A 89 23.21 2.07 15.71
N LEU A 90 22.88 1.61 14.50
CA LEU A 90 23.88 1.09 13.56
C LEU A 90 24.82 2.19 13.03
N LEU A 91 24.37 3.44 12.93
CA LEU A 91 25.21 4.59 12.58
C LEU A 91 26.15 4.96 13.71
N VAL A 92 25.64 5.05 14.94
CA VAL A 92 26.44 5.36 16.13
C VAL A 92 27.53 4.30 16.34
N THR A 93 27.19 3.03 16.11
CA THR A 93 28.15 1.91 16.16
C THR A 93 29.01 1.77 14.90
N ARG A 94 28.91 2.70 13.94
CA ARG A 94 29.65 2.72 12.66
C ARG A 94 29.50 1.45 11.82
N LYS A 95 28.44 0.67 12.04
CA LYS A 95 28.12 -0.54 11.26
C LYS A 95 27.49 -0.22 9.90
N ILE A 96 26.88 0.95 9.77
CA ILE A 96 26.39 1.49 8.49
C ILE A 96 26.90 2.93 8.31
N SER A 97 26.91 3.42 7.07
CA SER A 97 27.21 4.82 6.77
C SER A 97 26.18 5.38 5.79
N ILE A 98 25.66 6.57 6.07
CA ILE A 98 24.78 7.28 5.15
C ILE A 98 25.67 8.06 4.17
N ARG A 99 25.61 7.68 2.89
CA ARG A 99 26.22 8.44 1.80
C ARG A 99 25.12 8.75 0.79
N LEU A 100 24.60 9.97 0.83
CA LEU A 100 23.63 10.46 -0.14
C LEU A 100 24.38 11.05 -1.34
N GLN A 101 24.10 10.53 -2.52
CA GLN A 101 24.54 11.11 -3.78
C GLN A 101 23.35 11.88 -4.35
N MET A 102 23.48 13.20 -4.48
CA MET A 102 22.42 14.06 -4.99
C MET A 102 22.25 13.83 -6.49
N THR A 103 21.22 13.10 -6.88
CA THR A 103 20.77 12.96 -8.26
C THR A 103 19.46 13.71 -8.46
N SER A 104 18.93 13.65 -9.68
CA SER A 104 17.62 14.23 -10.01
C SER A 104 16.50 13.74 -9.08
N LEU A 105 16.56 12.50 -8.58
CA LEU A 105 15.53 11.96 -7.67
C LEU A 105 15.58 12.60 -6.28
N GLU A 106 16.78 12.78 -5.71
CA GLU A 106 16.96 13.44 -4.42
C GLU A 106 16.56 14.92 -4.47
N TRP A 107 16.87 15.63 -5.57
CA TRP A 107 16.45 17.01 -5.77
C TRP A 107 14.92 17.15 -5.81
N VAL A 108 14.23 16.25 -6.51
CA VAL A 108 12.76 16.25 -6.54
C VAL A 108 12.17 15.87 -5.18
N ALA A 109 12.74 14.90 -4.47
CA ALA A 109 12.32 14.58 -3.11
C ALA A 109 12.45 15.80 -2.20
N MET A 110 13.57 16.51 -2.26
CA MET A 110 13.81 17.73 -1.47
C MET A 110 12.80 18.83 -1.82
N LEU A 111 12.50 19.01 -3.11
CA LEU A 111 11.52 20.00 -3.54
C LEU A 111 10.10 19.67 -3.04
N LEU A 112 9.69 18.40 -3.09
CA LEU A 112 8.42 17.95 -2.49
C LEU A 112 8.40 18.21 -0.98
N CYS A 113 9.52 17.98 -0.27
CA CYS A 113 9.62 18.33 1.14
C CYS A 113 9.46 19.82 1.38
N LEU A 114 10.01 20.69 0.51
CA LEU A 114 9.83 22.14 0.61
C LEU A 114 8.36 22.54 0.40
N PHE A 115 7.63 21.90 -0.51
CA PHE A 115 6.19 22.14 -0.69
C PHE A 115 5.34 21.68 0.50
N ILE A 116 5.70 20.56 1.13
CA ILE A 116 5.05 20.11 2.36
C ILE A 116 5.39 21.05 3.52
N LEU A 117 6.65 21.49 3.62
CA LEU A 117 7.11 22.39 4.66
C LEU A 117 6.47 23.77 4.54
N GLN A 118 6.37 24.37 3.35
CA GLN A 118 5.70 25.66 3.20
C GLN A 118 4.22 25.59 3.61
N ALA A 119 3.55 24.49 3.28
CA ALA A 119 2.15 24.29 3.66
C ALA A 119 2.01 24.17 5.18
N TYR A 120 2.91 23.44 5.83
CA TYR A 120 2.99 23.37 7.29
C TYR A 120 3.30 24.73 7.93
N MET A 121 4.22 25.51 7.36
CA MET A 121 4.60 26.82 7.92
C MET A 121 3.46 27.84 7.84
N ARG A 122 2.60 27.74 6.82
CA ARG A 122 1.41 28.57 6.68
C ARG A 122 0.28 28.10 7.60
N ASN A 123 0.02 26.79 7.61
CA ASN A 123 -1.07 26.17 8.35
C ASN A 123 -0.50 25.11 9.32
N PRO A 124 0.15 25.54 10.43
CA PRO A 124 0.82 24.63 11.35
C PRO A 124 -0.21 23.83 12.15
N VAL A 125 -0.04 22.51 12.13
CA VAL A 125 -0.89 21.60 12.92
C VAL A 125 -0.31 21.42 14.32
N GLY A 126 -1.11 21.75 15.33
CA GLY A 126 -0.77 21.51 16.73
C GLY A 126 -1.42 20.25 17.30
N ILE A 127 -1.18 20.03 18.59
CA ILE A 127 -1.92 19.06 19.40
C ILE A 127 -3.18 19.76 19.90
N ASN A 128 -4.34 19.10 19.79
CA ASN A 128 -5.66 19.68 20.13
C ASN A 128 -5.70 20.32 21.55
N MET A 129 -4.89 19.81 22.47
CA MET A 129 -4.73 20.31 23.84
C MET A 129 -4.08 21.70 23.95
N PHE A 130 -3.30 22.16 22.96
CA PHE A 130 -2.59 23.44 22.99
C PHE A 130 -3.31 24.57 22.22
N GLY A 131 -4.57 24.37 21.83
CA GLY A 131 -5.39 25.43 21.23
C GLY A 131 -5.04 25.80 19.78
N SER A 132 -4.34 24.94 19.05
CA SER A 132 -4.05 25.18 17.62
C SER A 132 -5.32 25.17 16.78
N GLU A 133 -5.39 26.07 15.79
CA GLU A 133 -6.49 26.18 14.82
C GLU A 133 -6.55 24.98 13.87
N TYR A 134 -5.40 24.38 13.56
CA TYR A 134 -5.29 23.19 12.72
C TYR A 134 -4.85 21.98 13.54
N VAL A 135 -5.46 20.83 13.28
CA VAL A 135 -5.19 19.55 13.95
C VAL A 135 -4.94 18.45 12.94
N GLY A 136 -4.26 17.37 13.35
CA GLY A 136 -3.98 16.22 12.48
C GLY A 136 -2.55 16.15 11.95
N GLY A 137 -1.55 16.14 12.83
CA GLY A 137 -0.13 16.01 12.45
C GLY A 137 0.30 14.66 11.85
N ARG A 138 -0.57 13.64 11.85
CA ARG A 138 -0.21 12.27 11.42
C ARG A 138 0.26 12.17 9.96
N PRO A 139 -0.38 12.81 8.96
CA PRO A 139 0.11 12.74 7.58
C PRO A 139 1.50 13.40 7.41
N TYR A 140 1.77 14.50 8.12
CA TYR A 140 3.11 15.12 8.14
C TYR A 140 4.14 14.18 8.75
N PHE A 141 3.83 13.58 9.90
CA PHE A 141 4.67 12.57 10.54
C PHE A 141 4.96 11.41 9.58
N ASN A 142 3.95 10.90 8.88
CA ASN A 142 4.08 9.83 7.89
C ASN A 142 5.01 10.21 6.73
N CYS A 143 4.93 11.46 6.26
CA CYS A 143 5.84 11.98 5.23
C CYS A 143 7.29 12.01 5.75
N VAL A 144 7.52 12.49 6.97
CA VAL A 144 8.86 12.59 7.58
C VAL A 144 9.48 11.21 7.78
N ILE A 145 8.77 10.26 8.40
CA ILE A 145 9.32 8.91 8.61
C ILE A 145 9.55 8.18 7.28
N ALA A 146 8.73 8.42 6.26
CA ALA A 146 8.93 7.85 4.93
C ALA A 146 10.13 8.48 4.21
N LEU A 147 10.36 9.78 4.36
CA LEU A 147 11.55 10.46 3.84
C LEU A 147 12.83 9.89 4.47
N ILE A 148 12.87 9.79 5.80
CA ILE A 148 14.02 9.23 6.52
C ILE A 148 14.23 7.76 6.13
N GLY A 149 13.15 6.97 6.07
CA GLY A 149 13.21 5.59 5.59
C GLY A 149 13.73 5.48 4.15
N GLY A 150 13.31 6.39 3.28
CA GLY A 150 13.81 6.50 1.89
C GLY A 150 15.30 6.81 1.82
N VAL A 151 15.80 7.72 2.68
CA VAL A 151 17.22 8.04 2.81
C VAL A 151 18.03 6.84 3.30
N VAL A 152 17.53 6.12 4.32
CA VAL A 152 18.15 4.88 4.80
C VAL A 152 18.27 3.87 3.66
N LEU A 153 17.19 3.65 2.90
CA LEU A 153 17.19 2.76 1.73
C LEU A 153 18.19 3.22 0.66
N ALA A 154 18.18 4.49 0.26
CA ALA A 154 19.09 5.02 -0.75
C ALA A 154 20.58 4.83 -0.37
N SER A 155 20.88 4.87 0.93
CA SER A 155 22.23 4.67 1.45
C SER A 155 22.64 3.19 1.60
N THR A 156 21.70 2.26 1.47
CA THR A 156 21.90 0.83 1.76
C THR A 156 22.74 0.14 0.68
N GLN A 157 23.75 -0.61 1.13
CA GLN A 157 24.52 -1.54 0.30
C GLN A 157 24.13 -2.98 0.64
N THR A 158 23.86 -3.78 -0.37
CA THR A 158 23.35 -5.14 -0.21
C THR A 158 23.75 -6.05 -1.38
N ASN A 159 23.50 -7.35 -1.23
CA ASN A 159 23.83 -8.38 -2.22
C ASN A 159 22.58 -9.05 -2.79
N LEU A 160 22.74 -9.86 -3.85
CA LEU A 160 21.62 -10.46 -4.56
C LEU A 160 20.83 -11.42 -3.66
N ALA A 161 21.53 -12.22 -2.84
CA ALA A 161 20.89 -13.12 -1.88
C ALA A 161 19.92 -12.39 -0.93
N THR A 162 20.25 -11.17 -0.51
CA THR A 162 19.36 -10.37 0.35
C THR A 162 18.16 -9.81 -0.42
N ILE A 163 18.33 -9.40 -1.68
CA ILE A 163 17.21 -8.98 -2.53
C ILE A 163 16.25 -10.15 -2.82
N LYS A 164 16.77 -11.35 -3.07
CA LYS A 164 15.96 -12.58 -3.23
C LYS A 164 15.15 -12.86 -1.96
N ARG A 165 15.77 -12.75 -0.77
CA ARG A 165 15.07 -12.89 0.52
C ARG A 165 13.98 -11.82 0.71
N LEU A 166 14.29 -10.57 0.39
CA LEU A 166 13.35 -9.45 0.47
C LEU A 166 12.11 -9.70 -0.40
N TYR A 167 12.29 -10.17 -1.63
CA TYR A 167 11.20 -10.56 -2.52
C TYR A 167 10.27 -11.57 -1.85
N TRP A 168 10.82 -12.69 -1.36
CA TRP A 168 10.01 -13.74 -0.73
C TRP A 168 9.32 -13.26 0.55
N TRP A 169 10.00 -12.49 1.40
CA TRP A 169 9.40 -11.98 2.62
C TRP A 169 8.28 -10.96 2.36
N SER A 170 8.45 -10.10 1.36
CA SER A 170 7.41 -9.17 0.93
C SER A 170 6.22 -9.93 0.35
N LEU A 171 6.47 -10.95 -0.48
CA LEU A 171 5.43 -11.79 -1.06
C LEU A 171 4.66 -12.58 0.00
N LEU A 172 5.36 -13.21 0.96
CA LEU A 172 4.75 -13.92 2.08
C LEU A 172 3.92 -12.99 2.96
N SER A 173 4.41 -11.78 3.19
CA SER A 173 3.69 -10.72 3.91
C SER A 173 2.38 -10.34 3.18
N MET A 174 2.43 -10.14 1.86
CA MET A 174 1.22 -9.90 1.06
C MET A 174 0.24 -11.08 1.14
N GLY A 175 0.73 -12.31 1.04
CA GLY A 175 -0.08 -13.52 1.16
C GLY A 175 -0.73 -13.66 2.54
N PHE A 176 0.03 -13.42 3.61
CA PHE A 176 -0.49 -13.40 4.97
C PHE A 176 -1.57 -12.34 5.14
N SER A 177 -1.36 -11.13 4.63
CA SER A 177 -2.37 -10.07 4.64
C SER A 177 -3.63 -10.50 3.88
N ALA A 178 -3.50 -11.09 2.69
CA ALA A 178 -4.65 -11.61 1.94
C ALA A 178 -5.42 -12.68 2.75
N CYS A 179 -4.73 -13.61 3.40
CA CYS A 179 -5.35 -14.63 4.25
C CYS A 179 -6.13 -14.01 5.42
N ILE A 180 -5.56 -13.03 6.13
CA ILE A 180 -6.25 -12.36 7.26
C ILE A 180 -7.50 -11.62 6.77
N HIS A 181 -7.42 -10.89 5.65
CA HIS A 181 -8.58 -10.20 5.10
C HIS A 181 -9.66 -11.16 4.61
N VAL A 182 -9.29 -12.29 4.00
CA VAL A 182 -10.27 -13.31 3.62
C VAL A 182 -10.90 -13.95 4.86
N ALA A 183 -10.10 -14.28 5.88
CA ALA A 183 -10.58 -14.85 7.14
C ALA A 183 -11.58 -13.92 7.84
N ALA A 184 -11.34 -12.60 7.83
CA ALA A 184 -12.28 -11.61 8.35
C ALA A 184 -13.66 -11.65 7.65
N HIS A 185 -13.76 -12.19 6.44
CA HIS A 185 -15.05 -12.32 5.72
C HIS A 185 -15.72 -13.68 5.93
N VAL A 186 -15.11 -14.62 6.67
CA VAL A 186 -15.65 -15.96 6.90
C VAL A 186 -16.74 -15.98 7.97
N SER A 187 -16.54 -15.30 9.09
CA SER A 187 -17.53 -15.24 10.18
C SER A 187 -17.41 -13.96 11.00
N GLY A 188 -18.51 -13.56 11.66
CA GLY A 188 -18.52 -12.39 12.56
C GLY A 188 -17.55 -12.52 13.74
N THR A 189 -17.40 -13.74 14.28
CA THR A 189 -16.43 -13.99 15.35
C THR A 189 -15.00 -13.76 14.87
N ILE A 190 -14.60 -14.33 13.73
CA ILE A 190 -13.24 -14.14 13.18
C ILE A 190 -13.02 -12.66 12.86
N ALA A 191 -14.02 -12.01 12.25
CA ALA A 191 -13.98 -10.59 11.94
C ALA A 191 -13.76 -9.71 13.17
N SER A 192 -14.35 -10.05 14.31
CA SER A 192 -14.16 -9.30 15.57
C SER A 192 -12.73 -9.45 16.11
N TYR A 193 -12.15 -10.64 16.02
CA TYR A 193 -10.77 -10.89 16.43
C TYR A 193 -9.77 -10.21 15.49
N THR A 194 -9.95 -10.35 14.17
CA THR A 194 -9.08 -9.69 13.19
C THR A 194 -9.20 -8.17 13.26
N GLY A 195 -10.38 -7.64 13.60
CA GLY A 195 -10.60 -6.21 13.84
C GLY A 195 -9.82 -5.71 15.05
N ARG A 196 -9.94 -6.39 16.20
CA ARG A 196 -9.25 -6.00 17.44
C ARG A 196 -7.72 -6.10 17.33
N VAL A 197 -7.23 -7.17 16.70
CA VAL A 197 -5.78 -7.48 16.67
C VAL A 197 -5.08 -6.82 15.48
N PHE A 198 -5.68 -6.87 14.30
CA PHE A 198 -5.05 -6.45 13.04
C PHE A 198 -5.74 -5.26 12.37
N GLY A 199 -6.77 -4.68 13.01
CA GLY A 199 -7.54 -3.58 12.43
C GLY A 199 -8.25 -3.97 11.13
N VAL A 200 -8.44 -5.27 10.91
CA VAL A 200 -9.08 -5.82 9.71
C VAL A 200 -10.50 -6.22 10.05
N TYR A 201 -11.44 -5.36 9.68
CA TYR A 201 -12.87 -5.57 9.90
C TYR A 201 -13.48 -6.27 8.68
N GLY A 202 -14.27 -7.30 8.94
CA GLY A 202 -15.12 -7.95 7.95
C GLY A 202 -16.51 -7.33 7.90
N LYS A 203 -17.35 -7.82 6.97
CA LYS A 203 -18.74 -7.33 6.79
C LYS A 203 -19.63 -7.42 8.04
N LEU A 204 -19.26 -8.17 9.06
CA LEU A 204 -20.13 -8.60 10.17
C LEU A 204 -19.71 -8.09 11.56
N ALA A 205 -18.66 -7.27 11.70
CA ALA A 205 -18.00 -7.02 12.99
C ALA A 205 -18.17 -5.64 13.62
N ASP A 206 -18.91 -4.70 13.03
CA ASP A 206 -18.94 -3.33 13.57
C ASP A 206 -20.33 -2.67 13.45
N PRO A 207 -21.09 -2.52 14.54
CA PRO A 207 -22.35 -1.79 14.55
C PRO A 207 -22.19 -0.27 14.32
N ILE A 208 -21.00 0.28 14.57
CA ILE A 208 -20.78 1.75 14.59
C ILE A 208 -20.30 2.25 13.22
N THR A 209 -19.61 1.42 12.43
CA THR A 209 -19.28 1.72 11.02
C THR A 209 -20.25 1.09 10.01
N GLN A 210 -21.19 0.26 10.47
CA GLN A 210 -22.37 -0.21 9.73
C GLN A 210 -23.53 0.80 9.72
N VAL A 211 -23.24 2.07 9.98
CA VAL A 211 -24.12 3.10 9.43
C VAL A 211 -24.06 2.97 7.91
N ASP A 212 -25.17 2.46 7.38
CA ASP A 212 -25.40 1.96 6.04
C ASP A 212 -25.02 3.01 4.98
N ASN A 213 -23.80 2.92 4.45
CA ASN A 213 -23.32 3.80 3.37
C ASN A 213 -23.66 3.22 1.97
N GLY A 214 -24.73 2.43 1.81
CA GLY A 214 -25.04 1.78 0.52
C GLY A 214 -23.95 0.83 0.01
N ARG A 215 -23.02 0.39 0.88
CA ARG A 215 -21.78 -0.34 0.53
C ARG A 215 -21.97 -1.84 0.33
N SER A 216 -23.19 -2.30 0.08
CA SER A 216 -23.49 -3.70 -0.22
C SER A 216 -22.69 -4.16 -1.44
N GLY A 217 -21.65 -4.98 -1.24
CA GLY A 217 -20.88 -5.59 -2.32
C GLY A 217 -19.38 -5.27 -2.37
N ARG A 218 -18.83 -4.43 -1.49
CA ARG A 218 -17.37 -4.21 -1.41
C ARG A 218 -16.69 -5.25 -0.52
N ASN A 219 -15.55 -5.80 -0.98
CA ASN A 219 -14.80 -6.85 -0.28
C ASN A 219 -13.29 -6.54 -0.29
N SER A 220 -12.74 -6.19 0.88
CA SER A 220 -11.31 -5.87 1.01
C SER A 220 -10.42 -7.11 0.83
N GLY A 221 -10.91 -8.31 1.16
CA GLY A 221 -10.22 -9.58 0.93
C GLY A 221 -9.99 -9.87 -0.54
N GLY A 222 -10.99 -9.65 -1.39
CA GLY A 222 -10.87 -9.79 -2.85
C GLY A 222 -9.75 -8.90 -3.41
N SER A 223 -9.69 -7.63 -2.95
CA SER A 223 -8.61 -6.71 -3.33
C SER A 223 -7.22 -7.22 -2.93
N LYS A 224 -7.04 -7.71 -1.69
CA LYS A 224 -5.74 -8.22 -1.25
C LYS A 224 -5.31 -9.49 -1.99
N VAL A 225 -6.25 -10.40 -2.29
CA VAL A 225 -6.00 -11.57 -3.14
C VAL A 225 -5.57 -11.14 -4.55
N ALA A 226 -6.28 -10.19 -5.15
CA ALA A 226 -5.95 -9.66 -6.48
C ALA A 226 -4.53 -9.09 -6.53
N HIS A 227 -4.18 -8.26 -5.55
CA HIS A 227 -2.85 -7.68 -5.44
C HIS A 227 -1.78 -8.74 -5.18
N PHE A 228 -1.99 -9.70 -4.27
CA PHE A 228 -1.02 -10.77 -4.02
C PHE A 228 -0.78 -11.62 -5.28
N CYS A 229 -1.84 -12.17 -5.87
CA CYS A 229 -1.75 -13.08 -7.01
C CYS A 229 -1.20 -12.39 -8.27
N SER A 230 -1.66 -11.18 -8.60
CA SER A 230 -1.16 -10.47 -9.78
C SER A 230 0.31 -10.09 -9.66
N ARG A 231 0.77 -9.69 -8.47
CA ARG A 231 2.17 -9.34 -8.22
C ARG A 231 3.07 -10.57 -8.23
N TRP A 232 2.60 -11.68 -7.65
CA TRP A 232 3.33 -12.96 -7.69
C TRP A 232 3.47 -13.47 -9.11
N LEU A 233 2.36 -13.48 -9.86
CA LEU A 233 2.32 -13.92 -11.24
C LEU A 233 3.24 -13.07 -12.10
N ALA A 234 3.07 -11.74 -12.04
CA ALA A 234 3.85 -10.78 -12.82
C ALA A 234 5.36 -11.00 -12.68
N ALA A 235 5.83 -11.26 -11.46
CA ALA A 235 7.25 -11.48 -11.18
C ALA A 235 7.75 -12.86 -11.65
N SER A 236 6.90 -13.89 -11.57
CA SER A 236 7.34 -15.29 -11.73
C SER A 236 7.24 -15.81 -13.16
N VAL A 237 6.21 -15.40 -13.89
CA VAL A 237 5.92 -15.93 -15.23
C VAL A 237 5.18 -14.89 -16.08
N SER A 238 5.36 -14.97 -17.40
CA SER A 238 4.54 -14.18 -18.33
C SER A 238 3.06 -14.54 -18.15
N PRO A 239 2.14 -13.57 -17.95
CA PRO A 239 0.71 -13.86 -17.80
C PRO A 239 0.10 -14.64 -18.97
N LEU A 240 0.64 -14.50 -20.18
CA LEU A 240 0.24 -15.32 -21.32
C LEU A 240 0.66 -16.78 -21.19
N ARG A 241 1.90 -17.03 -20.74
CA ARG A 241 2.38 -18.40 -20.52
C ARG A 241 1.66 -19.05 -19.35
N ALA A 242 1.19 -18.25 -18.39
CA ALA A 242 0.42 -18.74 -17.25
C ALA A 242 -0.85 -19.50 -17.68
N LEU A 243 -1.50 -19.09 -18.77
CA LEU A 243 -2.71 -19.75 -19.29
C LEU A 243 -2.51 -21.22 -19.65
N PHE A 244 -1.27 -21.62 -19.98
CA PHE A 244 -0.94 -22.98 -20.42
C PHE A 244 -0.39 -23.87 -19.29
N HIS A 245 -0.28 -23.35 -18.07
CA HIS A 245 0.20 -24.11 -16.91
C HIS A 245 -0.85 -24.09 -15.80
N PRO A 246 -1.33 -25.24 -15.31
CA PRO A 246 -2.52 -25.30 -14.43
C PRO A 246 -2.37 -24.49 -13.15
N LEU A 247 -1.21 -24.54 -12.49
CA LEU A 247 -0.93 -23.76 -11.29
C LEU A 247 -0.97 -22.24 -11.56
N TRP A 248 -0.32 -21.80 -12.65
CA TRP A 248 -0.24 -20.38 -12.98
C TRP A 248 -1.54 -19.83 -13.56
N ALA A 249 -2.32 -20.66 -14.27
CA ALA A 249 -3.66 -20.35 -14.70
C ALA A 249 -4.58 -20.16 -13.49
N ALA A 250 -4.46 -21.00 -12.45
CA ALA A 250 -5.21 -20.83 -11.21
C ALA A 250 -4.83 -19.53 -10.48
N VAL A 251 -3.54 -19.17 -10.41
CA VAL A 251 -3.09 -17.89 -9.83
C VAL A 251 -3.60 -16.69 -10.65
N LEU A 252 -3.59 -16.77 -11.98
CA LEU A 252 -4.15 -15.74 -12.85
C LEU A 252 -5.66 -15.60 -12.61
N LEU A 253 -6.40 -16.70 -12.58
CA LEU A 253 -7.83 -16.71 -12.30
C LEU A 253 -8.13 -16.11 -10.92
N ALA A 254 -7.41 -16.53 -9.88
CA ALA A 254 -7.55 -15.98 -8.53
C ALA A 254 -7.31 -14.47 -8.50
N SER A 255 -6.36 -13.96 -9.30
CA SER A 255 -6.12 -12.52 -9.39
C SER A 255 -7.30 -11.76 -10.02
N LEU A 256 -7.89 -12.29 -11.09
CA LEU A 256 -9.01 -11.67 -11.81
C LEU A 256 -10.32 -11.77 -11.02
N VAL A 257 -10.60 -12.95 -10.45
CA VAL A 257 -11.77 -13.17 -9.59
C VAL A 257 -11.67 -12.33 -8.32
N GLY A 258 -10.49 -12.28 -7.68
CA GLY A 258 -10.26 -11.40 -6.54
C GLY A 258 -10.55 -9.94 -6.87
N ALA A 259 -10.12 -9.48 -8.05
CA ALA A 259 -10.37 -8.11 -8.49
C ALA A 259 -11.87 -7.84 -8.71
N GLY A 260 -12.59 -8.76 -9.36
CA GLY A 260 -14.04 -8.65 -9.57
C GLY A 260 -14.84 -8.70 -8.26
N VAL A 261 -14.59 -9.70 -7.41
CA VAL A 261 -15.28 -9.88 -6.12
C VAL A 261 -15.00 -8.72 -5.15
N SER A 262 -13.93 -7.96 -5.37
CA SER A 262 -13.64 -6.77 -4.56
C SER A 262 -14.73 -5.70 -4.63
N GLY A 263 -15.47 -5.61 -5.74
CA GLY A 263 -16.49 -4.57 -5.97
C GLY A 263 -15.91 -3.18 -6.29
N PHE A 264 -14.59 -3.10 -6.56
CA PHE A 264 -13.87 -1.85 -6.77
C PHE A 264 -13.25 -1.75 -8.19
N ARG A 265 -13.64 -0.74 -8.97
CA ARG A 265 -13.11 -0.50 -10.33
C ARG A 265 -11.59 -0.21 -10.34
N ASN A 266 -11.08 0.49 -9.33
CA ASN A 266 -9.65 0.78 -9.19
C ASN A 266 -8.80 -0.48 -8.90
N VAL A 267 -9.37 -1.51 -8.26
CA VAL A 267 -8.70 -2.80 -8.05
C VAL A 267 -8.56 -3.56 -9.38
N ILE A 268 -9.60 -3.54 -10.23
CA ILE A 268 -9.52 -4.09 -11.59
C ILE A 268 -8.43 -3.36 -12.37
N ALA A 269 -8.46 -2.03 -12.39
CA ALA A 269 -7.48 -1.23 -13.13
C ALA A 269 -6.03 -1.51 -12.71
N SER A 270 -5.73 -1.52 -11.41
CA SER A 270 -4.38 -1.81 -10.91
C SER A 270 -3.93 -3.26 -11.21
N THR A 271 -4.85 -4.21 -11.18
CA THR A 271 -4.60 -5.62 -11.55
C THR A 271 -4.29 -5.74 -13.04
N VAL A 272 -5.12 -5.16 -13.90
CA VAL A 272 -4.94 -5.14 -15.36
C VAL A 272 -3.64 -4.43 -15.74
N LEU A 273 -3.35 -3.26 -15.18
CA LEU A 273 -2.10 -2.54 -15.44
C LEU A 273 -0.87 -3.36 -15.03
N THR A 274 -0.93 -4.06 -13.89
CA THR A 274 0.13 -4.96 -13.43
C THR A 274 0.35 -6.11 -14.40
N LEU A 275 -0.71 -6.79 -14.84
CA LEU A 275 -0.64 -7.93 -15.76
C LEU A 275 -0.24 -7.51 -17.19
N ALA A 276 -0.74 -6.37 -17.67
CA ALA A 276 -0.41 -5.83 -18.98
C ALA A 276 1.08 -5.45 -19.06
N LEU A 277 1.59 -4.72 -18.07
CA LEU A 277 3.01 -4.39 -18.00
C LEU A 277 3.90 -5.62 -17.81
N ALA A 278 3.49 -6.59 -16.99
CA ALA A 278 4.22 -7.85 -16.88
C ALA A 278 4.30 -8.57 -18.23
N THR A 279 3.18 -8.66 -18.96
CA THR A 279 3.14 -9.25 -20.30
C THR A 279 4.07 -8.52 -21.26
N PHE A 280 4.08 -7.18 -21.22
CA PHE A 280 5.00 -6.36 -22.00
C PHE A 280 6.48 -6.63 -21.67
N TYR A 281 6.86 -6.66 -20.39
CA TYR A 281 8.27 -6.86 -20.02
C TYR A 281 8.77 -8.28 -20.29
N TRP A 282 7.90 -9.29 -20.20
CA TRP A 282 8.25 -10.67 -20.55
C TRP A 282 8.32 -10.89 -22.08
N GLY A 283 7.28 -10.48 -22.82
CA GLY A 283 7.07 -10.88 -24.21
C GLY A 283 7.00 -9.75 -25.24
N GLY A 284 7.16 -8.49 -24.82
CA GLY A 284 7.08 -7.30 -25.68
C GLY A 284 5.67 -6.97 -26.15
N MET A 285 5.55 -6.02 -27.09
CA MET A 285 4.26 -5.53 -27.58
C MET A 285 3.43 -6.61 -28.27
N ARG A 286 4.07 -7.54 -29.01
CA ARG A 286 3.38 -8.67 -29.65
C ARG A 286 2.66 -9.56 -28.63
N ALA A 287 3.24 -9.73 -27.45
CA ALA A 287 2.58 -10.45 -26.36
C ALA A 287 1.38 -9.66 -25.84
N VAL A 288 1.51 -8.34 -25.62
CA VAL A 288 0.38 -7.52 -25.18
C VAL A 288 -0.79 -7.61 -26.14
N ILE A 289 -0.55 -7.51 -27.45
CA ILE A 289 -1.61 -7.64 -28.47
C ILE A 289 -2.32 -9.01 -28.36
N LYS A 290 -1.57 -10.11 -28.27
CA LYS A 290 -2.14 -11.46 -28.09
C LYS A 290 -2.95 -11.56 -26.79
N ALA A 291 -2.44 -11.00 -25.70
CA ALA A 291 -3.12 -11.00 -24.41
C ALA A 291 -4.43 -10.22 -24.48
N THR A 292 -4.43 -9.05 -25.12
CA THR A 292 -5.64 -8.24 -25.34
C THR A 292 -6.67 -8.99 -26.18
N CYS A 293 -6.28 -9.66 -27.26
CA CYS A 293 -7.19 -10.47 -28.06
C CYS A 293 -7.81 -11.62 -27.24
N ILE A 294 -6.99 -12.37 -26.50
CA ILE A 294 -7.46 -13.47 -25.63
C ILE A 294 -8.41 -12.92 -24.55
N SER A 295 -8.05 -11.83 -23.89
CA SER A 295 -8.90 -11.17 -22.90
C SER A 295 -10.23 -10.71 -23.49
N GLY A 296 -10.26 -10.23 -24.73
CA GLY A 296 -11.49 -9.87 -25.44
C GLY A 296 -12.41 -11.06 -25.65
N VAL A 297 -11.86 -12.21 -26.06
CA VAL A 297 -12.62 -13.47 -26.20
C VAL A 297 -13.14 -13.95 -24.84
N LEU A 298 -12.29 -13.95 -23.81
CA LEU A 298 -12.70 -14.34 -22.45
C LEU A 298 -13.77 -13.40 -21.88
N TYR A 299 -13.67 -12.10 -22.15
CA TYR A 299 -14.67 -11.12 -21.74
C TYR A 299 -16.00 -11.31 -22.47
N PHE A 300 -15.98 -11.63 -23.76
CA PHE A 300 -17.19 -12.00 -24.49
C PHE A 300 -17.85 -13.24 -23.89
N LEU A 301 -17.07 -14.30 -23.63
CA LEU A 301 -17.57 -15.51 -22.97
C LEU A 301 -18.15 -15.23 -21.58
N LEU A 302 -17.53 -14.33 -20.81
CA LEU A 302 -18.04 -13.91 -19.50
C LEU A 302 -19.43 -13.26 -19.61
N ASN A 303 -19.64 -12.42 -20.63
CA ASN A 303 -20.95 -11.81 -20.89
C ASN A 303 -22.01 -12.85 -21.30
N VAL A 304 -21.63 -13.84 -22.11
CA VAL A 304 -22.51 -14.96 -22.47
C VAL A 304 -22.90 -15.75 -21.22
N VAL A 305 -21.94 -16.06 -20.34
CA VAL A 305 -22.22 -16.73 -19.07
C VAL A 305 -23.15 -15.89 -18.20
N ASN A 306 -22.93 -14.58 -18.10
CA ASN A 306 -23.75 -13.68 -17.31
C ASN A 306 -25.22 -13.62 -17.79
N LEU A 307 -25.48 -13.78 -19.09
CA LEU A 307 -26.84 -13.90 -19.64
C LEU A 307 -27.55 -15.18 -19.21
N MET A 308 -26.81 -16.28 -19.09
CA MET A 308 -27.38 -17.59 -18.70
C MET A 308 -27.49 -17.73 -17.18
N THR A 309 -26.54 -17.16 -16.44
CA THR A 309 -26.44 -17.23 -14.99
C THR A 309 -25.82 -15.93 -14.49
N PRO A 310 -26.63 -15.02 -13.91
CA PRO A 310 -26.14 -13.73 -13.44
C PRO A 310 -24.95 -13.88 -12.50
N LEU A 311 -23.90 -13.12 -12.77
CA LEU A 311 -22.69 -13.10 -11.95
C LEU A 311 -22.99 -12.45 -10.59
N PRO A 312 -22.16 -12.73 -9.56
CA PRO A 312 -22.29 -12.06 -8.27
C PRO A 312 -22.29 -10.52 -8.39
N ALA A 313 -23.15 -9.86 -7.62
CA ALA A 313 -23.32 -8.40 -7.62
C ALA A 313 -22.00 -7.60 -7.58
N SER A 314 -21.05 -8.02 -6.74
CA SER A 314 -19.72 -7.38 -6.65
C SER A 314 -18.96 -7.39 -7.98
N ILE A 315 -19.03 -8.50 -8.72
CA ILE A 315 -18.38 -8.64 -10.03
C ILE A 315 -19.08 -7.74 -11.04
N GLN A 316 -20.42 -7.79 -11.12
CA GLN A 316 -21.20 -6.95 -12.02
C GLN A 316 -20.91 -5.45 -11.79
N ARG A 317 -20.99 -4.97 -10.54
CA ARG A 317 -20.67 -3.57 -10.16
C ARG A 317 -19.24 -3.18 -10.56
N SER A 318 -18.29 -4.07 -10.40
CA SER A 318 -16.88 -3.79 -10.69
C SER A 318 -16.60 -3.69 -12.21
N LEU A 319 -17.36 -4.43 -13.03
CA LEU A 319 -17.20 -4.51 -14.48
C LEU A 319 -18.20 -3.65 -15.27
N SER A 320 -19.19 -3.03 -14.62
CA SER A 320 -20.26 -2.26 -15.26
C SER A 320 -19.81 -1.04 -16.06
N PHE A 321 -18.56 -0.62 -15.94
CA PHE A 321 -17.97 0.42 -16.80
C PHE A 321 -17.63 -0.07 -18.22
N LEU A 322 -17.63 -1.39 -18.43
CA LEU A 322 -17.43 -2.02 -19.74
C LEU A 322 -18.78 -2.43 -20.34
N PRO A 323 -18.93 -2.38 -21.67
CA PRO A 323 -20.18 -2.77 -22.33
C PRO A 323 -20.48 -4.25 -22.11
N GLY A 324 -21.64 -4.56 -21.53
CA GLY A 324 -21.98 -5.93 -21.17
C GLY A 324 -23.42 -6.13 -20.73
N THR A 325 -23.72 -7.33 -20.26
CA THR A 325 -25.09 -7.77 -19.95
C THR A 325 -25.44 -7.60 -18.47
N TRP A 326 -24.98 -6.50 -17.88
CA TRP A 326 -25.10 -6.22 -16.45
C TRP A 326 -26.52 -5.80 -16.07
N GLU A 327 -26.93 -6.14 -14.84
CA GLU A 327 -28.20 -5.65 -14.28
C GLU A 327 -28.16 -4.14 -14.02
N GLU A 328 -29.25 -3.45 -14.35
CA GLU A 328 -29.34 -1.97 -14.28
C GLU A 328 -29.01 -1.43 -12.89
N LEU A 329 -29.50 -2.09 -11.84
CA LEU A 329 -29.21 -1.72 -10.45
C LEU A 329 -27.69 -1.60 -10.16
N HIS A 330 -26.86 -2.45 -10.77
CA HIS A 330 -25.40 -2.43 -10.59
C HIS A 330 -24.68 -1.44 -11.50
N ILE A 331 -25.33 -1.01 -12.59
CA ILE A 331 -24.88 0.11 -13.41
C ILE A 331 -25.16 1.41 -12.66
N GLU A 332 -26.39 1.60 -12.18
CA GLU A 332 -26.83 2.77 -11.41
C GLU A 332 -25.98 2.98 -10.15
N ASP A 333 -25.81 1.97 -9.29
CA ASP A 333 -24.98 2.04 -8.07
C ASP A 333 -23.51 2.43 -8.38
N ALA A 334 -23.00 1.94 -9.50
CA ALA A 334 -21.63 2.21 -9.90
C ALA A 334 -21.46 3.59 -10.57
N ASN A 335 -22.51 4.11 -11.22
CA ASN A 335 -22.57 5.47 -11.77
C ASN A 335 -22.79 6.51 -10.67
N ALA A 336 -23.66 6.25 -9.69
CA ALA A 336 -23.84 7.08 -8.51
C ALA A 336 -22.50 7.29 -7.77
N SER A 337 -21.68 6.23 -7.66
CA SER A 337 -20.32 6.34 -7.12
C SER A 337 -19.38 7.23 -7.94
N THR A 338 -19.60 7.37 -9.26
CA THR A 338 -18.81 8.26 -10.14
C THR A 338 -19.31 9.69 -10.03
N ASP A 339 -20.63 9.90 -10.10
CA ASP A 339 -21.25 11.22 -10.05
C ASP A 339 -20.96 11.91 -8.72
N TRP A 340 -21.06 11.16 -7.61
CA TRP A 340 -20.65 11.60 -6.28
C TRP A 340 -19.20 12.13 -6.24
N ARG A 341 -18.27 11.53 -7.00
CA ARG A 341 -16.88 12.03 -7.08
C ARG A 341 -16.78 13.27 -7.96
N LEU A 342 -17.46 13.29 -9.11
CA LEU A 342 -17.39 14.43 -10.03
C LEU A 342 -17.98 15.69 -9.41
N GLU A 343 -19.10 15.58 -8.70
CA GLU A 343 -19.71 16.67 -7.95
C GLU A 343 -18.79 17.17 -6.85
N MET A 344 -18.25 16.26 -6.04
CA MET A 344 -17.25 16.57 -5.02
C MET A 344 -16.04 17.32 -5.59
N TRP A 345 -15.54 16.91 -6.76
CA TRP A 345 -14.40 17.58 -7.40
C TRP A 345 -14.77 18.95 -7.95
N LYS A 346 -15.96 19.11 -8.52
CA LYS A 346 -16.45 20.41 -8.98
C LYS A 346 -16.56 21.37 -7.81
N GLU A 347 -17.17 20.93 -6.71
CA GLU A 347 -17.35 21.76 -5.52
C GLU A 347 -16.00 22.18 -4.93
N ALA A 348 -15.07 21.23 -4.76
CA ALA A 348 -13.74 21.52 -4.21
C ALA A 348 -12.88 22.44 -5.11
N LEU A 349 -13.02 22.34 -6.43
CA LEU A 349 -12.19 23.11 -7.38
C LEU A 349 -12.80 24.45 -7.80
N LEU A 350 -14.13 24.58 -7.79
CA LEU A 350 -14.84 25.80 -8.20
C LEU A 350 -15.26 26.65 -7.00
N GLY A 351 -15.56 26.03 -5.86
CA GLY A 351 -15.87 26.73 -4.61
C GLY A 351 -14.61 26.97 -3.77
N ASP A 352 -14.69 27.90 -2.82
CA ASP A 352 -13.59 28.26 -1.91
C ASP A 352 -13.80 27.72 -0.48
N VAL A 353 -14.84 26.89 -0.27
CA VAL A 353 -15.21 26.35 1.05
C VAL A 353 -14.23 25.28 1.53
N TYR A 354 -13.83 24.35 0.65
CA TYR A 354 -13.02 23.19 1.02
C TYR A 354 -11.54 23.31 0.64
N ILE A 355 -11.22 24.21 -0.31
CA ILE A 355 -9.85 24.54 -0.70
C ILE A 355 -9.74 26.07 -0.77
N GLU A 356 -9.18 26.66 0.29
CA GLU A 356 -9.02 28.10 0.45
C GLU A 356 -7.95 28.63 -0.52
N ASN A 357 -6.80 27.95 -0.63
CA ASN A 357 -5.72 28.36 -1.53
C ASN A 357 -5.34 27.28 -2.55
N LYS A 358 -5.93 27.35 -3.74
CA LYS A 358 -5.70 26.37 -4.81
C LYS A 358 -4.30 26.47 -5.46
N TRP A 359 -3.58 27.58 -5.30
CA TRP A 359 -2.26 27.76 -5.94
C TRP A 359 -1.13 27.12 -5.16
N ILE A 360 -1.15 27.24 -3.84
CA ILE A 360 -0.10 26.78 -2.93
C ILE A 360 -0.62 25.81 -1.85
N GLY A 361 -1.91 25.48 -1.87
CA GLY A 361 -2.57 24.52 -0.99
C GLY A 361 -2.81 25.02 0.43
N ASP A 362 -3.55 24.22 1.19
CA ASP A 362 -3.94 24.46 2.57
C ASP A 362 -3.23 23.52 3.57
N GLY A 363 -2.38 22.63 3.07
CA GLY A 363 -1.63 21.67 3.87
C GLY A 363 -2.41 20.41 4.24
N LEU A 364 -1.76 19.55 5.02
CA LEU A 364 -2.29 18.22 5.39
C LEU A 364 -3.16 18.24 6.66
N GLY A 365 -3.30 19.41 7.29
CA GLY A 365 -4.09 19.58 8.51
C GLY A 365 -5.58 19.71 8.23
N ILE A 366 -6.38 19.57 9.28
CA ILE A 366 -7.82 19.83 9.26
C ILE A 366 -8.08 20.97 10.25
N ARG A 367 -8.91 21.94 9.89
CA ARG A 367 -9.32 23.00 10.82
C ARG A 367 -10.11 22.42 11.99
N ARG A 368 -9.99 22.99 13.17
CA ARG A 368 -10.59 22.46 14.40
C ARG A 368 -12.13 22.47 14.38
N ASP A 369 -12.73 23.52 13.85
CA ASP A 369 -14.17 23.65 13.61
C ASP A 369 -14.69 22.54 12.69
N ASN A 370 -13.98 22.32 11.59
CA ASN A 370 -14.23 21.26 10.63
C ASN A 370 -14.11 19.87 11.26
N LEU A 371 -13.12 19.64 12.12
CA LEU A 371 -12.99 18.38 12.86
C LEU A 371 -14.17 18.18 13.83
N ALA A 372 -14.56 19.21 14.57
CA ALA A 372 -15.69 19.12 15.50
C ALA A 372 -17.01 18.81 14.75
N TYR A 373 -17.22 19.44 13.60
CA TYR A 373 -18.35 19.17 12.72
C TYR A 373 -18.33 17.74 12.16
N MET A 374 -17.16 17.23 11.76
CA MET A 374 -17.00 15.83 11.37
C MET A 374 -17.28 14.83 12.50
N GLU A 375 -16.88 15.16 13.73
CA GLU A 375 -17.17 14.35 14.91
C GLU A 375 -18.68 14.34 15.19
N GLU A 376 -19.35 15.48 15.10
CA GLU A 376 -20.81 15.58 15.21
C GLU A 376 -21.54 14.72 14.17
N MET A 377 -21.13 14.80 12.89
CA MET A 377 -21.64 13.93 11.84
C MET A 377 -21.40 12.44 12.14
N SER A 378 -20.30 12.10 12.81
CA SER A 378 -19.97 10.71 13.15
C SER A 378 -20.86 10.11 14.25
N TYR A 379 -21.60 10.94 15.00
CA TYR A 379 -22.61 10.48 15.97
C TYR A 379 -23.98 10.25 15.34
N ALA A 380 -24.17 10.62 14.06
CA ALA A 380 -25.42 10.35 13.36
C ALA A 380 -25.63 8.84 13.19
N ALA A 381 -26.80 8.34 13.59
CA ALA A 381 -27.16 6.93 13.48
C ALA A 381 -27.30 6.47 12.02
N VAL A 382 -27.64 7.39 11.11
CA VAL A 382 -27.66 7.18 9.66
C VAL A 382 -26.97 8.36 8.98
N LEU A 383 -25.92 8.09 8.20
CA LEU A 383 -25.24 9.08 7.36
C LEU A 383 -25.92 9.08 6.00
N SER A 384 -26.50 10.22 5.60
CA SER A 384 -26.96 10.40 4.23
C SER A 384 -25.77 10.46 3.25
N ASP A 385 -26.03 10.26 1.96
CA ASP A 385 -25.01 10.39 0.92
C ASP A 385 -24.36 11.79 0.93
N GLU A 386 -25.17 12.83 1.17
CA GLU A 386 -24.73 14.22 1.32
C GLU A 386 -23.78 14.39 2.53
N MET A 387 -24.17 13.89 3.71
CA MET A 387 -23.30 13.93 4.90
C MET A 387 -22.01 13.14 4.69
N SER A 388 -22.07 12.03 3.96
CA SER A 388 -20.88 11.25 3.63
C SER A 388 -19.94 12.00 2.68
N GLN A 389 -20.50 12.75 1.72
CA GLN A 389 -19.77 13.60 0.79
C GLN A 389 -19.12 14.77 1.51
N GLU A 390 -19.89 15.47 2.35
CA GLU A 390 -19.43 16.58 3.18
C GLU A 390 -18.24 16.16 4.05
N ARG A 391 -18.41 15.04 4.78
CA ARG A 391 -17.34 14.47 5.60
C ARG A 391 -16.08 14.14 4.77
N ALA A 392 -16.24 13.61 3.56
CA ALA A 392 -15.12 13.29 2.68
C ALA A 392 -14.39 14.54 2.18
N MET A 393 -15.14 15.60 1.81
CA MET A 393 -14.58 16.88 1.38
C MET A 393 -13.80 17.56 2.50
N ILE A 394 -14.37 17.64 3.70
CA ILE A 394 -13.69 18.21 4.87
C ILE A 394 -12.44 17.42 5.24
N ALA A 395 -12.52 16.09 5.16
CA ALA A 395 -11.36 15.23 5.41
C ALA A 395 -10.28 15.35 4.32
N GLY A 396 -10.59 15.96 3.17
CA GLY A 396 -9.73 15.98 1.98
C GLY A 396 -9.60 14.61 1.30
N ASP A 397 -10.55 13.70 1.51
CA ASP A 397 -10.58 12.36 0.90
C ASP A 397 -11.28 12.37 -0.47
N TYR A 398 -10.70 13.14 -1.39
CA TYR A 398 -11.30 13.37 -2.71
C TYR A 398 -11.26 12.16 -3.65
N HIS A 399 -10.60 11.05 -3.28
CA HIS A 399 -10.43 9.88 -4.15
C HIS A 399 -9.78 10.21 -5.52
N SER A 400 -9.07 11.34 -5.59
CA SER A 400 -8.43 11.89 -6.79
C SER A 400 -7.06 12.44 -6.43
N GLY A 401 -6.02 11.92 -7.09
CA GLY A 401 -4.64 12.38 -6.89
C GLY A 401 -4.48 13.88 -7.16
N PRO A 402 -4.95 14.40 -8.30
CA PRO A 402 -4.90 15.84 -8.60
C PRO A 402 -5.61 16.71 -7.57
N VAL A 403 -6.87 16.42 -7.26
CA VAL A 403 -7.69 17.26 -6.36
C VAL A 403 -7.11 17.26 -4.94
N SER A 404 -6.75 16.08 -4.42
CA SER A 404 -6.10 16.01 -3.11
C SER A 404 -4.76 16.72 -3.07
N THR A 405 -3.97 16.69 -4.15
CA THR A 405 -2.70 17.42 -4.20
C THR A 405 -2.91 18.93 -4.25
N ILE A 406 -3.92 19.41 -5.00
CA ILE A 406 -4.29 20.83 -5.05
C ILE A 406 -4.71 21.29 -3.65
N ALA A 407 -5.53 20.52 -2.95
CA ALA A 407 -5.94 20.84 -1.59
C ALA A 407 -4.74 21.00 -0.64
N VAL A 408 -3.67 20.20 -0.80
CA VAL A 408 -2.56 20.18 0.15
C VAL A 408 -1.41 21.11 -0.22
N ILE A 409 -0.95 21.12 -1.47
CA ILE A 409 0.20 21.90 -1.94
C ILE A 409 -0.08 22.71 -3.23
N GLY A 410 -1.34 22.77 -3.65
CA GLY A 410 -1.79 23.59 -4.77
C GLY A 410 -1.39 23.11 -6.15
N TYR A 411 -1.80 23.86 -7.18
CA TYR A 411 -1.48 23.59 -8.58
C TYR A 411 0.03 23.51 -8.83
N ILE A 412 0.82 24.36 -8.18
CA ILE A 412 2.28 24.36 -8.32
C ILE A 412 2.85 23.06 -7.77
N GLY A 413 2.42 22.65 -6.58
CA GLY A 413 2.83 21.40 -5.98
C GLY A 413 2.42 20.17 -6.80
N LEU A 414 1.22 20.20 -7.42
CA LEU A 414 0.75 19.15 -8.31
C LEU A 414 1.70 18.92 -9.50
N ILE A 415 2.20 19.99 -10.14
CA ILE A 415 3.17 19.87 -11.23
C ILE A 415 4.41 19.08 -10.77
N PHE A 416 4.94 19.40 -9.59
CA PHE A 416 6.13 18.71 -9.06
C PHE A 416 5.86 17.28 -8.60
N VAL A 417 4.66 16.98 -8.09
CA VAL A 417 4.24 15.60 -7.80
C VAL A 417 4.17 14.79 -9.09
N ILE A 418 3.61 15.34 -10.17
CA ILE A 418 3.55 14.68 -11.48
C ILE A 418 4.97 14.41 -12.01
N ILE A 419 5.86 15.41 -11.95
CA ILE A 419 7.27 15.25 -12.33
C ILE A 419 7.92 14.12 -11.52
N ALA A 420 7.72 14.10 -10.20
CA ALA A 420 8.27 13.06 -9.33
C ALA A 420 7.77 11.67 -9.70
N LEU A 421 6.46 11.52 -9.92
CA LEU A 421 5.84 10.26 -10.33
C LEU A 421 6.40 9.77 -11.68
N ILE A 422 6.52 10.65 -12.68
CA ILE A 422 7.08 10.33 -13.99
C ILE A 422 8.56 9.93 -13.88
N MET A 423 9.34 10.64 -13.06
CA MET A 423 10.76 10.33 -12.87
C MET A 423 10.97 8.98 -12.18
N VAL A 424 10.18 8.68 -11.16
CA VAL A 424 10.15 7.37 -10.48
C VAL A 424 9.75 6.27 -11.47
N ALA A 425 8.69 6.47 -12.25
CA ALA A 425 8.22 5.53 -13.26
C ALA A 425 9.27 5.25 -14.35
N ASN A 426 9.92 6.30 -14.88
CA ASN A 426 10.96 6.17 -15.90
C ASN A 426 12.20 5.45 -15.36
N ARG A 427 12.62 5.74 -14.14
CA ARG A 427 13.76 5.07 -13.50
C ARG A 427 13.45 3.60 -13.22
N ALA A 428 12.25 3.30 -12.73
CA ALA A 428 11.76 1.94 -12.54
C ALA A 428 11.67 1.16 -13.88
N HIS A 429 11.15 1.78 -14.93
CA HIS A 429 11.10 1.21 -16.28
C HIS A 429 12.50 0.84 -16.78
N ARG A 430 13.46 1.77 -16.70
CA ARG A 430 14.85 1.53 -17.10
C ARG A 430 15.52 0.41 -16.29
N LEU A 431 15.23 0.32 -14.98
CA LEU A 431 15.69 -0.78 -14.13
C LEU A 431 15.16 -2.14 -14.61
N ILE A 432 13.88 -2.23 -14.95
CA ILE A 432 13.27 -3.47 -15.46
C ILE A 432 13.89 -3.88 -16.79
N LEU A 433 14.09 -2.94 -17.72
CA LEU A 433 14.74 -3.23 -18.99
C LEU A 433 16.18 -3.72 -18.80
N HIS A 434 16.95 -3.09 -17.89
CA HIS A 434 18.33 -3.48 -17.58
C HIS A 434 18.44 -4.85 -16.91
N SER A 435 17.45 -5.23 -16.10
CA SER A 435 17.46 -6.51 -15.39
C SER A 435 16.99 -7.68 -16.27
N ARG A 436 16.45 -7.42 -17.46
CA ARG A 436 15.91 -8.45 -18.36
C ARG A 436 16.98 -9.48 -18.71
N GLY A 437 16.65 -10.76 -18.52
CA GLY A 437 17.57 -11.87 -18.76
C GLY A 437 18.60 -12.11 -17.65
N LYS A 438 18.60 -11.32 -16.57
CA LYS A 438 19.51 -11.48 -15.42
C LYS A 438 18.83 -12.21 -14.28
N ALA A 439 19.62 -12.81 -13.39
CA ALA A 439 19.13 -13.57 -12.23
C ALA A 439 18.21 -12.79 -11.27
N TYR A 440 18.27 -11.45 -11.29
CA TYR A 440 17.48 -10.56 -10.45
C TYR A 440 16.27 -9.91 -11.14
N PHE A 441 15.94 -10.37 -12.36
CA PHE A 441 14.84 -9.83 -13.15
C PHE A 441 13.51 -9.88 -12.38
N ARG A 442 13.23 -11.01 -11.75
CA ARG A 442 12.00 -11.28 -11.00
C ARG A 442 11.81 -10.29 -9.85
N GLU A 443 12.85 -10.07 -9.08
CA GLU A 443 12.85 -9.22 -7.90
C GLU A 443 12.65 -7.76 -8.31
N VAL A 444 13.37 -7.30 -9.34
CA VAL A 444 13.19 -5.95 -9.89
C VAL A 444 11.77 -5.78 -10.43
N LEU A 445 11.24 -6.77 -11.16
CA LEU A 445 9.88 -6.72 -11.69
C LEU A 445 8.82 -6.68 -10.58
N PHE A 446 9.05 -7.45 -9.50
CA PHE A 446 8.25 -7.45 -8.27
C PHE A 446 8.34 -6.14 -7.47
N PHE A 447 9.28 -5.25 -7.69
CA PHE A 447 9.28 -3.97 -6.97
C PHE A 447 8.93 -2.79 -7.88
N CYS A 448 9.37 -2.83 -9.14
CA CYS A 448 9.30 -1.69 -10.04
C CYS A 448 8.00 -1.60 -10.85
N ILE A 449 7.26 -2.69 -11.13
CA ILE A 449 6.02 -2.60 -11.95
C ILE A 449 5.01 -1.56 -11.41
N PRO A 450 4.68 -1.49 -10.11
CA PRO A 450 3.70 -0.54 -9.60
C PRO A 450 4.17 0.89 -9.75
N MET A 451 5.48 1.12 -9.63
CA MET A 451 6.08 2.43 -9.86
C MET A 451 5.87 2.91 -11.30
N VAL A 452 5.81 1.99 -12.27
CA VAL A 452 5.63 2.32 -13.69
C VAL A 452 4.20 2.76 -13.98
N TRP A 453 3.19 2.06 -13.43
CA TRP A 453 1.79 2.43 -13.67
C TRP A 453 1.24 3.48 -12.69
N LEU A 454 1.94 3.76 -11.58
CA LEU A 454 1.51 4.70 -10.55
C LEU A 454 1.12 6.09 -11.07
N PRO A 455 1.85 6.75 -12.01
CA PRO A 455 1.45 8.07 -12.49
C PRO A 455 0.07 8.05 -13.15
N VAL A 456 -0.20 7.05 -13.99
CA VAL A 456 -1.49 6.89 -14.67
C VAL A 456 -2.60 6.62 -13.65
N PHE A 457 -2.33 5.73 -12.70
CA PHE A 457 -3.30 5.38 -11.68
C PHE A 457 -3.66 6.57 -10.78
N PHE A 458 -2.64 7.30 -10.31
CA PHE A 458 -2.80 8.47 -9.44
C PHE A 458 -3.59 9.60 -10.11
N LEU A 459 -3.33 9.86 -11.40
CA LEU A 459 -3.96 10.95 -12.14
C LEU A 459 -5.39 10.65 -12.58
N PHE A 460 -5.66 9.44 -13.04
CA PHE A 460 -6.90 9.15 -13.79
C PHE A 460 -7.83 8.13 -13.13
N ILE A 461 -7.37 7.40 -12.12
CA ILE A 461 -8.12 6.26 -11.59
C ILE A 461 -8.45 6.46 -10.11
N PHE A 462 -7.41 6.63 -9.29
CA PHE A 462 -7.54 6.83 -7.86
C PHE A 462 -6.22 7.34 -7.28
N GLY A 463 -6.30 8.33 -6.39
CA GLY A 463 -5.12 8.83 -5.69
C GLY A 463 -5.49 9.55 -4.40
N ASP A 464 -4.55 9.53 -3.47
CA ASP A 464 -4.60 10.30 -2.24
C ASP A 464 -3.19 10.84 -1.95
N VAL A 465 -3.07 12.15 -1.84
CA VAL A 465 -1.80 12.82 -1.61
C VAL A 465 -1.18 12.43 -0.26
N LYS A 466 -1.99 12.15 0.77
CA LYS A 466 -1.52 11.80 2.12
C LYS A 466 -0.71 10.51 2.09
N SER A 467 -1.09 9.56 1.25
CA SER A 467 -0.36 8.32 1.02
C SER A 467 0.75 8.43 -0.03
N VAL A 468 0.56 9.22 -1.10
CA VAL A 468 1.47 9.25 -2.25
C VAL A 468 2.86 9.79 -1.90
N PHE A 469 2.97 10.80 -1.03
CA PHE A 469 4.28 11.35 -0.64
C PHE A 469 5.17 10.30 -0.02
N GLY A 470 4.63 9.55 0.95
CA GLY A 470 5.36 8.46 1.57
C GLY A 470 5.72 7.37 0.57
N ILE A 471 4.85 7.06 -0.39
CA ILE A 471 5.14 6.09 -1.46
C ILE A 471 6.29 6.59 -2.35
N ILE A 472 6.29 7.86 -2.76
CA ILE A 472 7.34 8.46 -3.58
C ILE A 472 8.69 8.38 -2.87
N PHE A 473 8.78 8.79 -1.60
CA PHE A 473 10.05 8.80 -0.86
C PHE A 473 10.65 7.40 -0.70
N ILE A 474 9.82 6.40 -0.36
CA ILE A 474 10.28 5.01 -0.25
C ILE A 474 10.66 4.43 -1.62
N ASN A 475 9.89 4.74 -2.68
CA ASN A 475 10.20 4.28 -4.03
C ASN A 475 11.51 4.87 -4.57
N ILE A 476 11.77 6.16 -4.29
CA ILE A 476 13.07 6.79 -4.59
C ILE A 476 14.19 6.02 -3.85
N GLY A 477 14.03 5.79 -2.56
CA GLY A 477 15.00 5.02 -1.77
C GLY A 477 15.29 3.64 -2.34
N LEU A 478 14.24 2.90 -2.72
CA LEU A 478 14.36 1.57 -3.33
C LEU A 478 15.06 1.61 -4.69
N ILE A 479 14.67 2.54 -5.58
CA ILE A 479 15.31 2.70 -6.89
C ILE A 479 16.81 2.97 -6.72
N ARG A 480 17.18 3.87 -5.81
CA ARG A 480 18.58 4.21 -5.54
C ARG A 480 19.36 3.02 -4.97
N MET A 481 18.74 2.26 -4.06
CA MET A 481 19.31 1.01 -3.55
C MET A 481 19.56 0.01 -4.68
N LEU A 482 18.57 -0.22 -5.56
CA LEU A 482 18.71 -1.13 -6.69
C LEU A 482 19.76 -0.64 -7.70
N GLU A 483 19.79 0.66 -8.02
CA GLU A 483 20.78 1.29 -8.90
C GLU A 483 22.21 1.14 -8.39
N ARG A 484 22.41 1.35 -7.10
CA ARG A 484 23.74 1.35 -6.48
C ARG A 484 24.36 -0.04 -6.39
N ASN A 485 23.54 -1.07 -6.20
CA ASN A 485 24.02 -2.44 -5.99
C ASN A 485 24.04 -3.27 -7.29
N ARG A 486 23.80 -2.66 -8.46
CA ARG A 486 23.75 -3.36 -9.76
C ARG A 486 25.01 -4.16 -10.09
N SER A 487 26.19 -3.56 -9.92
CA SER A 487 27.46 -4.22 -10.23
C SER A 487 27.69 -5.45 -9.35
N SER A 488 27.38 -5.34 -8.06
CA SER A 488 27.45 -6.46 -7.11
C SER A 488 26.54 -7.62 -7.53
N PHE A 489 25.34 -7.32 -8.03
CA PHE A 489 24.39 -8.35 -8.48
C PHE A 489 24.85 -9.07 -9.75
N GLU A 490 25.58 -8.37 -10.63
CA GLU A 490 26.10 -8.93 -11.88
C GLU A 490 27.28 -9.87 -11.63
N VAL A 491 28.16 -9.54 -10.68
CA VAL A 491 29.29 -10.40 -10.28
C VAL A 491 28.80 -11.70 -9.63
N GLU A 492 27.82 -11.64 -8.74
CA GLU A 492 27.29 -12.82 -8.03
C GLU A 492 26.62 -13.82 -8.99
N HIS A 493 26.05 -13.34 -10.12
CA HIS A 493 25.47 -14.20 -11.14
C HIS A 493 26.51 -15.00 -11.94
N THR A 494 27.71 -14.45 -12.17
CA THR A 494 28.77 -15.16 -12.91
C THR A 494 29.40 -16.31 -12.12
N ILE A 495 29.16 -16.38 -10.81
CA ILE A 495 29.79 -17.34 -9.90
C ILE A 495 28.84 -18.51 -9.54
N GLU A 496 27.53 -18.35 -9.72
CA GLU A 496 26.53 -19.42 -9.55
C GLU A 496 26.08 -19.97 -10.93
N PRO A 497 26.56 -21.17 -11.36
CA PRO A 497 26.04 -21.86 -12.55
C PRO A 497 24.63 -22.43 -12.36
#